data_AF-A0A6N7VTF8-F1
#
_entry.id   AF-A0A6N7VTF8-F1
#
_cell.length_a   1.000
_cell.length_b   1.000
_cell.length_c   1.000
_cell.angle_alpha   90.00
_cell.angle_beta   90.00
_cell.angle_gamma   90.00
#
_symmetry.space_group_name_H-M   'P 1'
#
loop_
_entity.id
_entity.type
_entity.pdbx_description
1 polymer ?
#
loop_
_entity_poly.entity_id
_entity_poly.type
_entity_poly.pdbx_seq_one_letter_code
_entity_poly.pdbx_strand_id
1 'polypeptide(L)' 'MKDKKKMGRPIKGDYPRNKRLSLRISEKEMKDIEYCSKKLKKTKIDTVMEGIYLLKDKIN' A
#
# COMPACT_ATOMS: atom_id res chain seq x y z
N MET A 1 -40.83 5.79 -5.58
CA MET A 1 -39.59 5.95 -6.38
C MET A 1 -38.43 5.46 -5.51
N LYS A 2 -37.67 4.43 -5.94
CA LYS A 2 -36.53 3.92 -5.16
C LYS A 2 -35.43 4.98 -5.17
N ASP A 3 -35.10 5.53 -4.02
CA ASP A 3 -33.98 6.45 -3.84
C ASP A 3 -32.69 5.84 -4.41
N LYS A 4 -32.15 6.49 -5.45
CA LYS A 4 -30.80 6.20 -5.93
C LYS A 4 -29.84 6.54 -4.81
N LYS A 5 -29.33 5.51 -4.09
CA LYS A 5 -28.18 5.67 -3.18
C LYS A 5 -27.11 6.46 -3.92
N LYS A 6 -26.73 7.63 -3.38
CA LYS A 6 -25.61 8.43 -3.90
C LYS A 6 -24.35 7.60 -3.73
N MET A 7 -24.00 6.85 -4.78
CA MET A 7 -22.80 6.03 -4.80
C MET A 7 -21.61 7.00 -4.90
N GLY A 8 -20.76 7.01 -3.87
CA GLY A 8 -19.54 7.81 -3.88
C GLY A 8 -18.60 7.39 -5.01
N ARG A 9 -17.42 8.03 -5.10
CA ARG A 9 -16.40 7.63 -6.07
C ARG A 9 -16.12 6.12 -5.91
N PRO A 10 -16.20 5.32 -6.98
CA PRO A 10 -15.93 3.89 -6.90
C PRO A 10 -14.55 3.67 -6.30
N ILE A 11 -14.46 2.71 -5.37
CA ILE A 11 -13.19 2.35 -4.74
C ILE A 11 -12.26 1.74 -5.79
N LYS A 12 -10.98 2.11 -5.75
CA LYS A 12 -9.96 1.46 -6.57
C LYS A 12 -9.46 0.22 -5.82
N GLY A 13 -9.85 -0.97 -6.29
CA GLY A 13 -9.47 -2.27 -5.72
C GLY A 13 -10.57 -2.89 -4.83
N ASP A 14 -10.23 -4.01 -4.18
CA ASP A 14 -11.18 -4.82 -3.40
C ASP A 14 -11.59 -4.17 -2.07
N TYR A 15 -10.67 -3.39 -1.47
CA TYR A 15 -10.86 -2.76 -0.17
C TYR A 15 -10.48 -1.27 -0.20
N PRO A 16 -11.21 -0.39 0.52
CA PRO A 16 -10.90 1.03 0.57
C PRO A 16 -9.57 1.29 1.27
N ARG A 17 -8.60 1.90 0.57
CA ARG A 17 -7.34 2.42 1.16
C ARG A 17 -7.57 3.76 1.87
N ASN A 18 -8.33 3.75 2.97
CA ASN A 18 -8.71 4.96 3.73
C ASN A 18 -7.91 5.17 5.04
N LYS A 19 -6.90 4.35 5.30
CA LYS A 19 -6.01 4.47 6.47
C LYS A 19 -4.68 5.11 6.08
N ARG A 20 -4.16 5.98 6.94
CA ARG A 20 -2.85 6.61 6.79
C ARG A 20 -1.86 5.98 7.76
N LEU A 21 -0.71 5.56 7.24
CA LEU A 21 0.43 5.13 8.01
C LEU A 21 1.56 6.15 7.82
N SER A 22 2.07 6.72 8.91
CA SER A 22 3.21 7.64 8.90
C SER A 22 4.36 6.96 9.65
N LEU A 23 5.51 6.80 9.00
CA LEU A 23 6.69 6.14 9.57
C LEU A 23 7.85 7.12 9.61
N ARG A 24 8.63 7.10 10.71
CA ARG A 24 9.95 7.69 10.75
C ARG A 24 10.95 6.59 10.42
N ILE A 25 11.75 6.83 9.39
CA ILE A 25 12.78 5.90 8.91
C ILE A 25 14.08 6.67 8.71
N SER A 26 15.18 5.96 8.81
CA SER A 26 16.52 6.44 8.48
C SER A 26 16.70 6.64 6.98
N GLU A 27 17.74 7.38 6.59
CA GLU A 27 18.10 7.59 5.19
C GLU A 27 18.44 6.26 4.49
N LYS A 28 19.10 5.34 5.20
CA LYS A 28 19.43 4.01 4.68
C LYS A 28 18.17 3.23 4.32
N GLU A 29 17.19 3.18 5.22
CA GLU A 29 15.92 2.48 4.96
C GLU A 29 15.16 3.10 3.78
N MET A 30 15.17 4.43 3.64
CA MET A 30 14.57 5.09 2.47
C MET A 30 15.29 4.68 1.17
N LYS A 31 16.63 4.62 1.17
CA LYS A 31 17.41 4.16 0.00
C LYS A 31 17.10 2.70 -0.36
N ASP A 32 16.97 1.83 0.65
CA ASP A 32 16.62 0.43 0.45
C ASP A 32 15.21 0.31 -0.17
N ILE A 33 14.23 1.08 0.31
CA ILE A 33 12.87 1.13 -0.27
C ILE A 33 12.92 1.65 -1.71
N GLU A 34 13.68 2.71 -2.00
CA GLU A 34 13.80 3.27 -3.34
C GLU A 34 14.46 2.31 -4.33
N TYR A 35 15.50 1.60 -3.89
CA TYR A 35 16.17 0.58 -4.69
C TYR A 35 15.19 -0.52 -5.11
N CYS A 36 14.48 -1.11 -4.14
CA CYS A 36 13.48 -2.16 -4.40
C CYS A 36 12.34 -1.64 -5.29
N SER A 37 11.81 -0.47 -4.99
CA SER A 37 10.75 0.19 -5.77
C SER A 37 11.13 0.37 -7.25
N LYS A 38 12.35 0.87 -7.52
CA LYS A 38 12.87 1.05 -8.88
C LYS A 38 13.06 -0.28 -9.60
N LYS A 39 13.62 -1.29 -8.92
CA LYS A 39 13.85 -2.62 -9.50
C LYS A 39 12.56 -3.35 -9.83
N LEU A 40 11.56 -3.25 -8.95
CA LEU A 40 10.24 -3.89 -9.11
C LEU A 40 9.27 -3.08 -9.97
N LYS A 41 9.62 -1.83 -10.35
CA LYS A 41 8.76 -0.87 -11.06
C LYS A 41 7.41 -0.66 -10.34
N LYS A 42 7.43 -0.62 -9.00
CA LYS A 42 6.27 -0.42 -8.14
C LYS A 42 6.34 0.93 -7.44
N THR A 43 5.24 1.35 -6.81
CA THR A 43 5.30 2.51 -5.92
C THR A 43 6.02 2.15 -4.62
N LYS A 44 6.54 3.16 -3.89
CA LYS A 44 7.15 2.97 -2.56
C LYS A 44 6.18 2.25 -1.60
N ILE A 45 4.90 2.64 -1.61
CA ILE A 45 3.90 2.02 -0.73
C ILE A 45 3.62 0.57 -1.11
N ASP A 46 3.48 0.26 -2.40
CA ASP A 46 3.22 -1.13 -2.81
C ASP A 46 4.44 -2.03 -2.54
N THR A 47 5.66 -1.50 -2.65
CA THR A 47 6.90 -2.20 -2.28
C THR A 47 6.94 -2.54 -0.79
N VAL A 48 6.58 -1.58 0.09
CA VAL A 48 6.51 -1.82 1.54
C VAL A 48 5.43 -2.86 1.87
N MET A 49 4.26 -2.77 1.22
CA MET A 49 3.16 -3.72 1.44
C MET A 49 3.53 -5.14 0.98
N GLU A 50 4.27 -5.29 -0.12
CA GLU A 50 4.78 -6.58 -0.56
C GLU A 50 5.75 -7.20 0.46
N GLY A 51 6.61 -6.38 1.07
CA GLY A 51 7.44 -6.81 2.20
C GLY A 51 6.61 -7.32 3.39
N ILE A 52 5.51 -6.64 3.72
CA ILE A 52 4.58 -7.07 4.78
C ILE A 52 3.92 -8.40 4.42
N TYR A 53 3.52 -8.61 3.16
CA TYR A 53 2.95 -9.88 2.72
C TYR A 53 3.94 -11.03 2.82
N LEU A 54 5.20 -10.82 2.42
CA LEU A 54 6.27 -11.81 2.58
C LEU A 54 6.53 -12.13 4.06
N LEU A 55 6.49 -11.14 4.95
CA LEU A 55 6.62 -11.37 6.39
C LEU A 55 5.43 -12.16 6.95
N LYS A 56 4.21 -11.84 6.51
CA LYS A 56 3.00 -12.56 6.92
C LYS A 56 3.06 -14.03 6.50
N ASP A 57 3.53 -14.31 5.28
CA ASP A 57 3.71 -15.66 4.75
C ASP A 57 4.74 -16.48 5.54
N LYS A 58 5.78 -15.83 6.07
CA LYS A 58 6.82 -16.48 6.88
C LYS A 58 6.41 -16.82 8.32
N ILE A 59 5.38 -16.15 8.85
CA ILE A 59 4.94 -16.32 10.25
C ILE A 59 3.71 -17.24 10.35
N ASN A 60 3.05 -17.51 9.23
CA ASN A 60 1.94 -18.46 9.10
C ASN A 60 2.42 -19.86 8.68
#